data_AF-A0A244CUJ6-F1
#
_entry.id   AF-A0A244CUJ6-F1
#
_cell.length_a   1.000
_cell.length_b   1.000
_cell.length_c   1.000
_cell.angle_alpha   90.00
_cell.angle_beta   90.00
_cell.angle_gamma   90.00
#
_symmetry.space_group_name_H-M   'P 1'
#
loop_
_entity.id
_entity.type
_entity.pdbx_description
1 polymer ?
#
loop_
_entity_poly.entity_id
_entity_poly.type
_entity_poly.pdbx_seq_one_letter_code
_entity_poly.pdbx_strand_id
1 'polypeptide(L)'
;MYITTTFEEYLTLVSEAAANYGAHNYYESFEDLGDEEKQEIKLKYESIDNFGYMTQEELEQQLKDYDDGYMGEDATTNDLMWFDGECYCCEATVEIWHTQSQSERGKWLDWLECAELVKERIVLDVFNKAKQL
;
A
#
# COMPACT_ATOMS: atom_id res chain seq x y z
N MET A 1 -4.09 15.57 -1.88
CA MET A 1 -4.24 15.13 -0.48
C MET A 1 -2.83 14.89 0.03
N TYR A 2 -2.42 15.47 1.16
CA TYR A 2 -1.03 15.33 1.62
C TYR A 2 -0.94 14.21 2.66
N ILE A 3 -0.18 13.17 2.35
CA ILE A 3 0.28 12.22 3.36
C ILE A 3 1.32 12.93 4.22
N THR A 4 1.17 12.80 5.54
CA THR A 4 2.05 13.42 6.51
C THR A 4 3.10 12.47 7.07
N THR A 5 2.99 11.17 6.75
CA THR A 5 3.88 10.14 7.27
C THR A 5 5.27 10.33 6.70
N THR A 6 6.26 10.58 7.55
CA THR A 6 7.67 10.61 7.10
C THR A 6 8.20 9.20 6.89
N PHE A 7 9.36 9.07 6.24
CA PHE A 7 9.99 7.76 6.08
C PHE A 7 10.37 7.14 7.43
N GLU A 8 10.81 7.94 8.40
CA GLU A 8 11.13 7.47 9.75
C GLU A 8 9.89 6.97 10.51
N GLU A 9 8.77 7.67 10.36
CA GLU A 9 7.49 7.23 10.93
C GLU A 9 7.03 5.93 10.27
N TYR A 10 7.14 5.84 8.95
CA TYR A 10 6.86 4.62 8.20
C TYR A 10 7.73 3.45 8.68
N LEU A 11 9.05 3.62 8.79
CA LEU A 11 9.97 2.58 9.30
C LEU A 11 9.64 2.15 10.72
N THR A 12 9.21 3.08 11.57
CA THR A 12 8.76 2.75 12.94
C THR A 12 7.56 1.82 12.88
N LEU A 13 6.58 2.12 12.04
CA LEU A 13 5.39 1.27 11.85
C LEU A 13 5.72 -0.10 11.25
N VAL A 14 6.68 -0.16 10.31
CA VAL A 14 7.18 -1.44 9.74
C VAL A 14 7.87 -2.28 10.81
N SER A 15 8.68 -1.65 11.65
CA SER A 15 9.36 -2.33 12.77
C SER A 15 8.36 -2.88 13.79
N GLU A 16 7.31 -2.11 14.10
CA GLU A 16 6.20 -2.56 14.95
C GLU A 16 5.43 -3.72 14.31
N ALA A 17 5.18 -3.68 13.00
CA ALA A 17 4.56 -4.78 12.28
C ALA A 17 5.44 -6.04 12.32
N ALA A 18 6.75 -5.92 12.09
CA ALA A 18 7.70 -7.04 12.19
C ALA A 18 7.74 -7.65 13.60
N ALA A 19 7.60 -6.84 14.65
CA ALA A 19 7.50 -7.32 16.03
C ALA A 19 6.18 -8.05 16.30
N ASN A 20 5.07 -7.59 15.72
CA ASN A 20 3.72 -8.14 15.94
C ASN A 20 3.42 -9.38 15.09
N TYR A 21 3.91 -9.43 13.86
CA TYR A 21 3.67 -10.51 12.89
C TYR A 21 4.85 -11.48 12.76
N GLY A 22 5.88 -11.28 13.59
CA GLY A 22 6.98 -12.19 13.76
C GLY A 22 7.81 -12.32 12.49
N ALA A 23 8.69 -11.35 12.21
CA ALA A 23 9.82 -11.66 11.36
C ALA A 23 10.75 -12.64 12.10
N HIS A 24 11.23 -13.68 11.44
CA HIS A 24 12.23 -14.61 12.00
C HIS A 24 13.52 -13.87 12.45
N ASN A 25 13.66 -12.60 12.00
CA ASN A 25 14.73 -11.66 12.28
C ASN A 25 14.22 -10.32 12.86
N TYR A 26 13.11 -10.24 13.61
CA TYR A 26 12.57 -8.96 14.13
C TYR A 26 13.57 -8.16 15.02
N TYR A 27 14.67 -8.79 15.43
CA TYR A 27 15.77 -8.17 16.15
C TYR A 27 16.79 -7.48 15.24
N GLU A 28 16.79 -7.75 13.93
CA GLU A 28 17.60 -7.05 12.95
C GLU A 28 17.01 -5.66 12.77
N SER A 29 17.86 -4.64 12.80
CA SER A 29 17.42 -3.27 12.52
C SER A 29 17.33 -3.08 11.01
N PHE A 30 16.56 -2.08 10.57
CA PHE A 30 16.55 -1.67 9.15
C PHE A 30 17.98 -1.43 8.62
N GLU A 31 18.90 -0.94 9.46
CA GLU A 31 20.30 -0.70 9.09
C GLU A 31 21.09 -1.97 8.77
N ASP A 32 20.66 -3.12 9.28
CA ASP A 32 21.32 -4.42 9.05
C ASP A 32 20.85 -5.11 7.75
N LEU A 33 19.78 -4.60 7.13
CA LEU A 33 19.25 -5.13 5.86
C LEU A 33 20.19 -4.86 4.67
N GLY A 34 20.05 -5.68 3.63
CA GLY A 34 20.75 -5.47 2.36
C GLY A 34 20.31 -4.20 1.64
N ASP A 35 21.18 -3.62 0.81
CA ASP A 35 20.87 -2.39 0.05
C ASP A 35 19.64 -2.57 -0.87
N GLU A 36 19.47 -3.76 -1.43
CA GLU A 36 18.31 -4.12 -2.27
C GLU A 36 17.00 -4.08 -1.48
N GLU A 37 16.95 -4.76 -0.33
CA GLU A 37 15.77 -4.77 0.56
C GLU A 37 15.44 -3.35 1.06
N LYS A 38 16.45 -2.57 1.46
CA LYS A 38 16.27 -1.17 1.88
C LYS A 38 15.64 -0.34 0.77
N GLN A 39 16.11 -0.53 -0.46
CA GLN A 39 15.58 0.19 -1.62
C GLN A 39 14.14 -0.21 -1.92
N GLU A 40 13.79 -1.49 -1.81
CA GLU A 40 12.41 -1.96 -2.00
C GLU A 40 11.46 -1.41 -0.94
N ILE A 41 11.85 -1.42 0.34
CA ILE A 41 11.07 -0.81 1.43
C ILE A 41 10.84 0.68 1.18
N LYS A 42 11.86 1.38 0.67
CA LYS A 42 11.76 2.79 0.32
C LYS A 42 10.81 3.03 -0.84
N LEU A 43 10.84 2.20 -1.88
CA LEU A 43 9.90 2.30 -3.01
C LEU A 43 8.45 2.09 -2.56
N LYS A 44 8.20 1.19 -1.60
CA LYS A 44 6.86 1.01 -0.99
C LYS A 44 6.40 2.27 -0.25
N TYR A 45 7.30 2.97 0.43
CA TYR A 45 6.99 4.25 1.07
C TYR A 45 6.69 5.34 0.03
N GLU A 46 7.52 5.44 -1.02
CA GLU A 46 7.39 6.44 -2.07
C GLU A 46 6.11 6.25 -2.91
N SER A 47 5.45 5.10 -2.89
CA SER A 47 4.18 4.88 -3.59
C SER A 47 2.94 5.21 -2.76
N ILE A 48 3.06 5.49 -1.46
CA ILE A 48 1.91 5.76 -0.59
C ILE A 48 1.13 6.98 -1.09
N ASP A 49 1.79 7.98 -1.69
CA ASP A 49 1.17 9.24 -2.11
C ASP A 49 0.70 9.31 -3.56
N ASN A 50 0.70 8.17 -4.25
CA ASN A 50 0.21 8.03 -5.62
C ASN A 50 -1.33 8.06 -5.74
N PHE A 51 -1.97 9.00 -5.05
CA PHE A 51 -3.40 9.23 -5.13
C PHE A 51 -3.73 10.21 -6.25
N GLY A 52 -4.73 9.88 -7.05
CA GLY A 52 -5.14 10.68 -8.18
C GLY A 52 -6.59 10.49 -8.57
N TYR A 53 -7.04 11.34 -9.48
CA TYR A 53 -8.28 11.17 -10.22
C TYR A 53 -7.89 10.80 -11.64
N MET A 54 -8.47 9.74 -12.16
CA MET A 54 -8.17 9.29 -13.52
C MET A 54 -8.72 10.27 -14.54
N THR A 55 -7.96 10.49 -15.61
CA THR A 55 -8.48 11.03 -16.85
C THR A 55 -9.37 10.01 -17.55
N GLN A 56 -10.18 10.47 -18.51
CA GLN A 56 -11.00 9.57 -19.34
C GLN A 56 -10.14 8.56 -20.11
N GLU A 57 -8.96 8.97 -20.57
CA GLU A 57 -8.01 8.10 -21.27
C GLU A 57 -7.45 7.00 -20.36
N GLU A 58 -7.08 7.35 -19.12
CA GLU A 58 -6.62 6.39 -18.12
C GLU A 58 -7.71 5.38 -17.76
N LEU A 59 -8.96 5.83 -17.56
CA LEU A 59 -10.09 4.94 -17.29
C LEU A 59 -10.32 3.95 -18.44
N GLU A 60 -10.31 4.43 -19.69
CA GLU A 60 -10.48 3.58 -20.88
C GLU A 60 -9.34 2.56 -21.03
N GLN A 61 -8.11 2.96 -20.75
CA GLN A 61 -6.96 2.07 -20.79
C GLN A 61 -7.00 1.03 -19.66
N GLN A 62 -7.36 1.45 -18.45
CA GLN A 62 -7.47 0.58 -17.29
C GLN A 62 -8.56 -0.50 -17.49
N LEU A 63 -9.75 -0.12 -17.99
CA LEU A 63 -10.81 -1.07 -18.34
C LEU A 63 -10.39 -2.05 -19.43
N LYS A 64 -9.54 -1.63 -20.36
CA LYS A 64 -9.05 -2.50 -21.42
C LYS A 64 -8.05 -3.54 -20.92
N ASP A 65 -7.16 -3.13 -20.00
CA ASP A 65 -6.07 -3.98 -19.53
C ASP A 65 -6.50 -4.90 -18.38
N TYR A 66 -7.37 -4.41 -17.49
CA TYR A 66 -7.73 -5.06 -16.24
C TYR A 66 -9.23 -5.18 -15.98
N ASP A 67 -10.07 -4.74 -16.92
CA ASP A 67 -11.52 -4.60 -16.70
C ASP A 67 -11.81 -3.71 -15.48
N ASP A 68 -12.88 -3.98 -14.74
CA ASP A 68 -13.22 -3.34 -13.47
C ASP A 68 -12.48 -3.93 -12.25
N GLY A 69 -11.59 -4.90 -12.44
CA GLY A 69 -11.10 -5.78 -11.36
C GLY A 69 -10.40 -5.07 -10.19
N TYR A 70 -9.78 -3.91 -10.44
CA TYR A 70 -9.09 -3.12 -9.40
C TYR A 70 -9.79 -1.81 -9.05
N MET A 71 -10.62 -1.28 -9.95
CA MET A 71 -11.31 0.00 -9.77
C MET A 71 -12.72 -0.16 -9.17
N GLY A 72 -13.33 -1.33 -9.33
CA GLY A 72 -14.74 -1.59 -9.01
C GLY A 72 -15.69 -1.32 -10.18
N GLU A 73 -16.83 -2.02 -10.19
CA GLU A 73 -17.79 -2.08 -11.31
C GLU A 73 -18.33 -0.69 -11.76
N ASP A 74 -18.42 0.28 -10.85
CA ASP A 74 -19.02 1.61 -11.08
C ASP A 74 -17.98 2.75 -11.09
N ALA A 75 -16.70 2.45 -11.34
CA ALA A 75 -15.64 3.44 -11.30
C ALA A 75 -15.78 4.57 -12.34
N THR A 76 -15.51 5.80 -11.90
CA THR A 76 -15.58 7.02 -12.71
C THR A 76 -14.31 7.86 -12.59
N THR A 77 -14.14 8.83 -13.49
CA THR A 77 -13.02 9.80 -13.46
C THR A 77 -13.07 10.78 -12.27
N ASN A 78 -14.18 10.81 -11.53
CA ASN A 78 -14.31 11.63 -10.32
C ASN A 78 -13.99 10.87 -9.04
N ASP A 79 -13.76 9.55 -9.13
CA ASP A 79 -13.41 8.74 -7.98
C ASP A 79 -11.93 8.91 -7.66
N LEU A 80 -11.66 9.08 -6.37
CA LEU A 80 -10.29 9.06 -5.87
C LEU A 80 -9.77 7.62 -6.01
N MET A 81 -8.64 7.46 -6.69
CA MET A 81 -7.96 6.18 -6.85
C MET A 81 -6.55 6.27 -6.31
N TRP A 82 -5.98 5.12 -5.94
CA TRP A 82 -4.57 4.97 -5.62
C TRP A 82 -3.87 4.18 -6.73
N PHE A 83 -2.77 4.70 -7.27
CA PHE A 83 -2.00 4.03 -8.31
C PHE A 83 -0.85 3.23 -7.67
N ASP A 84 -0.92 1.90 -7.76
CA ASP A 84 0.04 1.00 -7.11
C ASP A 84 1.42 0.95 -7.81
N GLY A 85 1.55 1.59 -8.97
CA GLY A 85 2.72 1.56 -9.85
C GLY A 85 2.43 0.91 -11.21
N GLU A 86 1.36 0.12 -11.29
CA GLU A 86 0.89 -0.57 -12.48
C GLU A 86 -0.54 -0.15 -12.85
N CYS A 87 -1.41 -0.03 -11.85
CA CYS A 87 -2.85 0.03 -12.07
C CYS A 87 -3.54 0.93 -11.02
N TYR A 88 -4.63 1.60 -11.42
CA TYR A 88 -5.47 2.36 -10.49
C TYR A 88 -6.38 1.42 -9.66
N CYS A 89 -6.30 1.59 -8.35
CA CYS A 89 -6.96 0.76 -7.35
C CYS A 89 -7.95 1.59 -6.52
N CYS A 90 -9.16 1.05 -6.32
CA CYS A 90 -10.10 1.58 -5.35
C CYS A 90 -9.81 1.08 -3.93
N GLU A 91 -10.42 1.72 -2.95
CA GLU A 91 -10.27 1.35 -1.53
C GLU A 91 -10.60 -0.13 -1.24
N ALA A 92 -11.67 -0.66 -1.84
CA ALA A 92 -12.10 -2.04 -1.62
C ALA A 92 -11.03 -3.05 -2.07
N THR A 93 -10.34 -2.77 -3.18
CA THR A 93 -9.20 -3.54 -3.67
C THR A 93 -8.06 -3.55 -2.65
N VAL A 94 -7.68 -2.37 -2.14
CA VAL A 94 -6.62 -2.25 -1.14
C VAL A 94 -7.03 -2.94 0.18
N GLU A 95 -8.30 -2.91 0.57
CA GLU A 95 -8.81 -3.60 1.76
C GLU A 95 -8.70 -5.12 1.63
N ILE A 96 -8.98 -5.66 0.44
CA ILE A 96 -8.80 -7.08 0.14
C ILE A 96 -7.33 -7.47 0.28
N TRP A 97 -6.41 -6.71 -0.32
CA TRP A 97 -4.98 -6.95 -0.21
C TRP A 97 -4.50 -6.88 1.24
N HIS A 98 -4.91 -5.84 1.96
CA HIS A 98 -4.59 -5.68 3.37
C HIS A 98 -5.06 -6.86 4.23
N THR A 99 -6.27 -7.34 3.98
CA THR A 99 -6.82 -8.50 4.67
C THR A 99 -6.06 -9.78 4.32
N GLN A 100 -5.69 -9.97 3.05
CA GLN A 100 -4.92 -11.13 2.59
C GLN A 100 -3.53 -11.16 3.24
N SER A 101 -2.83 -10.02 3.27
CA SER A 101 -1.53 -9.81 3.94
C SER A 101 -1.57 -10.15 5.44
N GLN A 102 -2.71 -9.94 6.12
CA GLN A 102 -2.92 -10.34 7.52
C GLN A 102 -3.31 -11.81 7.71
N SER A 103 -3.96 -12.42 6.71
CA SER A 103 -4.72 -13.66 6.87
C SER A 103 -3.89 -14.95 6.92
N GLU A 104 -2.59 -14.90 6.59
CA GLU A 104 -1.67 -16.03 6.76
C GLU A 104 -1.32 -16.25 8.25
N ARG A 105 -2.33 -16.60 9.06
CA ARG A 105 -2.18 -16.95 10.48
C ARG A 105 -1.10 -18.02 10.66
N GLY A 106 0.00 -17.63 11.29
CA GLY A 106 1.12 -18.51 11.60
C GLY A 106 2.28 -18.47 10.60
N LYS A 107 2.20 -17.61 9.57
CA LYS A 107 3.37 -17.25 8.77
C LYS A 107 4.10 -16.08 9.43
N TRP A 108 5.42 -16.19 9.43
CA TRP A 108 6.35 -15.16 9.87
C TRP A 108 6.53 -14.21 8.69
N LEU A 109 6.09 -12.96 8.82
CA LEU A 109 6.25 -11.97 7.75
C LEU A 109 7.70 -11.47 7.71
N ASP A 110 8.29 -11.37 6.53
CA ASP A 110 9.57 -10.68 6.37
C ASP A 110 9.41 -9.13 6.39
N TRP A 111 10.52 -8.41 6.30
CA TRP A 111 10.53 -6.95 6.31
C TRP A 111 9.77 -6.33 5.13
N LEU A 112 9.81 -6.96 3.96
CA LEU A 112 9.12 -6.48 2.75
C LEU A 112 7.62 -6.70 2.85
N GLU A 113 7.19 -7.85 3.40
CA GLU A 113 5.80 -8.16 3.69
C GLU A 113 5.24 -7.22 4.79
N CYS A 114 6.04 -6.90 5.82
CA CYS A 114 5.66 -5.90 6.82
C CYS A 114 5.54 -4.49 6.22
N ALA A 115 6.46 -4.12 5.33
CA ALA A 115 6.42 -2.85 4.61
C ALA A 115 5.17 -2.75 3.72
N GLU A 116 4.81 -3.82 3.02
CA GLU A 116 3.59 -3.91 2.21
C GLU A 116 2.34 -3.73 3.06
N LEU A 117 2.24 -4.46 4.18
CA LEU A 117 1.13 -4.37 5.11
C LEU A 117 0.93 -2.96 5.67
N VAL A 118 2.03 -2.28 6.03
CA VAL A 118 2.00 -0.91 6.55
C VAL A 118 1.62 0.09 5.47
N LYS A 119 2.14 -0.07 4.24
CA LYS A 119 1.77 0.74 3.08
C LYS A 119 0.25 0.69 2.84
N GLU A 120 -0.31 -0.51 2.72
CA GLU A 120 -1.74 -0.72 2.49
C GLU A 120 -2.59 -0.06 3.59
N ARG A 121 -2.19 -0.22 4.86
CA ARG A 121 -2.87 0.42 5.98
C ARG A 121 -2.90 1.95 5.86
N ILE A 122 -1.76 2.56 5.50
CA ILE A 122 -1.68 4.03 5.36
C ILE A 122 -2.53 4.49 4.17
N VAL A 123 -2.50 3.78 3.04
CA VAL A 123 -3.34 4.04 1.88
C VAL A 123 -4.83 4.01 2.26
N LEU A 124 -5.27 2.99 3.02
CA LEU A 124 -6.64 2.91 3.54
C LEU A 124 -6.99 4.08 4.47
N ASP A 125 -6.08 4.52 5.33
CA ASP A 125 -6.29 5.70 6.18
C ASP A 125 -6.48 6.98 5.35
N VAL A 126 -5.81 7.09 4.20
CA VAL A 126 -5.95 8.22 3.28
C VAL A 126 -7.33 8.19 2.61
N PHE A 127 -7.78 7.04 2.11
CA PHE A 127 -9.16 6.87 1.61
C PHE A 127 -10.21 7.26 2.66
N ASN A 128 -10.03 6.80 3.90
CA ASN A 128 -10.94 7.11 5.00
C ASN A 128 -11.00 8.60 5.34
N LYS A 129 -9.85 9.29 5.32
CA LYS A 129 -9.78 10.74 5.53
C LYS A 129 -10.45 11.51 4.38
N ALA A 130 -10.29 11.05 3.14
CA ALA A 130 -10.89 11.67 1.96
C ALA A 130 -12.42 11.73 2.05
N LYS A 131 -13.05 10.69 2.58
CA LYS A 131 -14.51 10.60 2.76
C LYS A 131 -15.08 11.54 3.81
N GLN A 132 -14.24 12.09 4.68
CA GLN A 132 -14.66 12.99 5.77
C GLN A 132 -14.64 14.47 5.36
N LEU A 133 -14.16 14.78 4.15
CA LEU A 133 -14.09 16.13 3.58
C LEU A 133 -15.31 16.43 2.70
#